data_AF-A0A535URN7-F1
#
_entry.id   AF-A0A535URN7-F1
#
_cell.length_a   1.000
_cell.length_b   1.000
_cell.length_c   1.000
_cell.angle_alpha   90.00
_cell.angle_beta   90.00
_cell.angle_gamma   90.00
#
_symmetry.space_group_name_H-M   'P 1'
#
loop_
_entity.id
_entity.type
_entity.pdbx_description
1 polymer ?
#
loop_
_entity_poly.entity_id
_entity_poly.type
_entity_poly.pdbx_seq_one_letter_code
_entity_poly.pdbx_strand_id
1 'polypeptide(L)'
;MLEGRLGAADQDLAAAVAALRAEDETEELIGLDELAQRSGVAAPLLQAFERAGLRLGRTVDGVHRYGSADVEMVRLGLQLLESGLPLPELLALARDHDEHVRAVAERAVELFDEHVRGPARAASADDTEAAMRQVTAFRRIFPAVTRLVAHHFRSVLLDVAEEHIEKVGDRAEVAATRAEARRGVEAAWPA
;
A
#
# COMPACT_ATOMS: atom_id res chain seq x y z
N MET A 1 -32.28 -18.50 2.75
CA MET A 1 -32.32 -17.09 3.16
C MET A 1 -31.91 -17.04 4.62
N LEU A 2 -30.62 -16.85 4.89
CA LEU A 2 -30.04 -16.63 6.21
C LEU A 2 -29.07 -15.46 6.02
N GLU A 3 -29.61 -14.24 6.03
CA GLU A 3 -28.82 -13.02 6.12
C GLU A 3 -28.12 -13.00 7.48
N GLY A 4 -26.91 -13.56 7.50
CA GLY A 4 -25.70 -12.82 7.85
C GLY A 4 -25.66 -12.06 9.17
N ARG A 5 -26.03 -12.67 10.31
CA ARG A 5 -25.47 -12.19 11.58
C ARG A 5 -24.01 -12.65 11.65
N LEU A 6 -23.08 -11.75 11.32
CA LEU A 6 -21.68 -11.89 11.67
C LEU A 6 -21.56 -12.18 13.18
N GLY A 7 -20.77 -13.17 13.56
CA GLY A 7 -20.47 -13.43 14.98
C GLY A 7 -19.72 -12.23 15.60
N ALA A 8 -19.72 -12.10 16.93
CA ALA A 8 -19.09 -10.96 17.62
C ALA A 8 -17.62 -10.75 17.20
N ALA A 9 -16.86 -11.83 17.03
CA ALA A 9 -15.48 -11.78 16.54
C ALA A 9 -15.32 -11.16 15.14
N ASP A 10 -16.30 -11.35 14.26
CA ASP A 10 -16.27 -10.83 12.91
C ASP A 10 -16.59 -9.33 12.87
N GLN A 11 -17.50 -8.90 13.75
CA GLN A 11 -17.83 -7.50 13.93
C GLN A 11 -16.64 -6.72 14.51
N ASP A 12 -15.98 -7.26 15.52
CA ASP A 12 -14.82 -6.62 16.16
C ASP A 12 -13.61 -6.52 15.22
N LEU A 13 -13.34 -7.57 14.44
CA LEU A 13 -12.29 -7.52 13.42
C LEU A 13 -12.63 -6.53 12.31
N ALA A 14 -13.88 -6.49 11.84
CA ALA A 14 -14.33 -5.51 10.86
C ALA A 14 -14.19 -4.07 11.40
N ALA A 15 -14.53 -3.85 12.66
CA ALA A 15 -14.34 -2.57 13.34
C ALA A 15 -12.85 -2.19 13.45
N ALA A 16 -11.97 -3.15 13.72
CA ALA A 16 -10.52 -2.91 13.75
C ALA A 16 -9.96 -2.55 12.36
N VAL A 17 -10.43 -3.19 11.30
CA VAL A 17 -10.08 -2.83 9.91
C VAL A 17 -10.57 -1.42 9.57
N ALA A 18 -11.82 -1.09 9.96
CA ALA A 18 -12.38 0.24 9.73
C ALA A 18 -11.61 1.33 10.51
N ALA A 19 -11.21 1.04 11.74
CA ALA A 19 -10.42 1.95 12.56
C ALA A 19 -9.04 2.23 11.95
N LEU A 20 -8.33 1.21 11.45
CA LEU A 20 -7.04 1.43 10.76
C LEU A 20 -7.21 2.27 9.50
N ARG A 21 -8.28 2.05 8.71
CA ARG A 21 -8.57 2.92 7.56
C ARG A 21 -8.80 4.37 7.99
N ALA A 22 -9.53 4.56 9.09
CA ALA A 22 -9.76 5.89 9.65
C ALA A 22 -8.48 6.54 10.21
N GLU A 23 -7.50 5.76 10.69
CA GLU A 23 -6.19 6.27 11.13
C GLU A 23 -5.37 6.82 9.95
N ASP A 24 -5.39 6.12 8.81
CA ASP A 24 -4.77 6.60 7.57
C ASP A 24 -5.50 7.85 7.00
N GLU A 25 -6.79 7.97 7.30
CA GLU A 25 -7.63 9.13 7.02
C GLU A 25 -7.61 10.13 8.17
N THR A 26 -6.46 10.75 8.37
CA THR A 26 -6.27 11.84 9.35
C THR A 26 -7.29 12.99 9.21
N GLU A 27 -8.03 13.06 8.10
CA GLU A 27 -9.07 14.04 7.77
C GLU A 27 -10.35 13.36 7.25
N GLU A 28 -11.50 14.06 7.37
CA GLU A 28 -12.81 13.64 6.86
C GLU A 28 -12.76 13.21 5.38
N LEU A 29 -13.51 12.17 5.01
CA LEU A 29 -13.68 11.71 3.64
C LEU A 29 -14.24 12.80 2.72
N ILE A 30 -13.46 13.19 1.71
CA ILE A 30 -13.74 14.32 0.83
C ILE A 30 -14.35 13.90 -0.51
N GLY A 31 -14.99 14.86 -1.19
CA GLY A 31 -15.48 14.71 -2.56
C GLY A 31 -14.41 15.03 -3.61
N LEU A 32 -14.75 14.84 -4.89
CA LEU A 32 -13.83 15.06 -6.02
C LEU A 32 -13.33 16.51 -6.14
N ASP A 33 -14.21 17.50 -5.91
CA ASP A 33 -13.84 18.91 -6.01
C ASP A 33 -12.81 19.31 -4.95
N GLU A 34 -12.96 18.77 -3.74
CA GLU A 34 -12.01 18.99 -2.64
C GLU A 34 -10.69 18.25 -2.89
N LEU A 35 -10.74 17.01 -3.43
CA LEU A 35 -9.52 16.31 -3.87
C LEU A 35 -8.77 17.14 -4.91
N ALA A 36 -9.48 17.70 -5.89
CA ALA A 36 -8.91 18.56 -6.92
C ALA A 36 -8.24 19.81 -6.32
N GLN A 37 -8.92 20.46 -5.37
CA GLN A 37 -8.38 21.62 -4.67
C GLN A 37 -7.12 21.28 -3.86
N ARG A 38 -7.15 20.21 -3.06
CA ARG A 38 -6.04 19.81 -2.18
C ARG A 38 -4.83 19.29 -2.94
N SER A 39 -5.06 18.55 -4.02
CA SER A 39 -3.98 18.00 -4.86
C SER A 39 -3.42 18.99 -5.87
N GLY A 40 -4.16 20.06 -6.19
CA GLY A 40 -3.80 21.01 -7.26
C GLY A 40 -4.08 20.48 -8.67
N VAL A 41 -4.79 19.35 -8.81
CA VAL A 41 -5.10 18.71 -10.08
C VAL A 41 -6.56 18.94 -10.44
N ALA A 42 -6.83 19.38 -11.68
CA ALA A 42 -8.21 19.57 -12.12
C ALA A 42 -9.02 18.26 -12.07
N ALA A 43 -10.27 18.34 -11.59
CA ALA A 43 -11.17 17.18 -11.45
C ALA A 43 -11.30 16.32 -12.73
N PRO A 44 -11.40 16.88 -13.96
CA PRO A 44 -11.46 16.07 -15.17
C PRO A 44 -10.21 15.21 -15.42
N LEU A 45 -9.04 15.68 -14.95
CA LEU A 45 -7.77 14.97 -15.07
C LEU A 45 -7.66 13.86 -14.02
N LEU A 46 -8.10 14.11 -12.79
CA LEU A 46 -8.23 13.08 -11.75
C LEU A 46 -9.13 11.93 -12.22
N GLN A 47 -10.29 12.26 -12.78
CA GLN A 47 -11.19 11.26 -13.36
C GLN A 47 -10.56 10.54 -14.56
N ALA A 48 -9.67 11.20 -15.32
CA ALA A 48 -8.92 10.56 -16.39
C ALA A 48 -7.92 9.55 -15.84
N PHE A 49 -7.26 9.85 -14.71
CA PHE A 49 -6.38 8.90 -14.02
C PHE A 49 -7.15 7.68 -13.51
N GLU A 50 -8.33 7.88 -12.91
CA GLU A 50 -9.18 6.76 -12.48
C GLU A 50 -9.64 5.88 -13.64
N ARG A 51 -10.07 6.49 -14.75
CA ARG A 51 -10.39 5.75 -15.99
C ARG A 51 -9.19 5.03 -16.58
N ALA A 52 -8.00 5.60 -16.37
CA ALA A 52 -6.73 5.02 -16.71
C ALA A 52 -6.25 4.03 -15.64
N GLY A 53 -7.09 3.54 -14.73
CA GLY A 53 -6.76 2.44 -13.82
C GLY A 53 -6.00 2.83 -12.56
N LEU A 54 -5.74 4.13 -12.32
CA LEU A 54 -5.24 4.57 -11.03
C LEU A 54 -6.39 4.51 -10.01
N ARG A 55 -6.30 3.59 -9.04
CA ARG A 55 -7.34 3.45 -8.02
C ARG A 55 -7.19 4.53 -6.96
N LEU A 56 -8.03 5.54 -7.03
CA LEU A 56 -8.20 6.55 -5.99
C LEU A 56 -9.55 6.37 -5.30
N GLY A 57 -9.57 6.66 -4.01
CA GLY A 57 -10.79 6.69 -3.22
C GLY A 57 -11.48 5.33 -3.09
N ARG A 58 -12.71 5.38 -2.59
CA ARG A 58 -13.59 4.23 -2.40
C ARG A 58 -15.04 4.64 -2.31
N THR A 59 -15.93 3.67 -2.53
CA THR A 59 -17.36 3.85 -2.31
C THR A 59 -17.73 3.62 -0.83
N VAL A 60 -18.35 4.63 -0.20
CA VAL A 60 -18.95 4.57 1.14
C VAL A 60 -20.42 4.96 1.01
N ASP A 61 -21.33 4.11 1.46
CA ASP A 61 -22.79 4.33 1.38
C ASP A 61 -23.28 4.72 -0.03
N GLY A 62 -22.69 4.11 -1.06
CA GLY A 62 -23.01 4.37 -2.47
C GLY A 62 -22.38 5.65 -3.05
N VAL A 63 -21.60 6.39 -2.26
CA VAL A 63 -20.92 7.62 -2.68
C VAL A 63 -19.41 7.38 -2.76
N HIS A 64 -18.80 7.70 -3.90
CA HIS A 64 -17.34 7.64 -4.05
C HIS A 64 -16.70 8.81 -3.29
N ARG A 65 -15.74 8.50 -2.43
CA ARG A 65 -15.07 9.42 -1.51
C ARG A 65 -13.57 9.18 -1.52
N TYR A 66 -12.83 10.23 -1.20
CA TYR A 66 -11.37 10.21 -1.14
C TYR A 66 -10.87 10.51 0.27
N GLY A 67 -9.71 9.98 0.62
CA GLY A 67 -9.01 10.26 1.86
C GLY A 67 -7.74 11.10 1.65
N SER A 68 -7.08 11.44 2.75
CA SER A 68 -5.76 12.09 2.76
C SER A 68 -4.69 11.30 1.98
N ALA A 69 -4.74 9.96 2.04
CA ALA A 69 -3.85 9.10 1.28
C ALA A 69 -3.99 9.28 -0.25
N ASP A 70 -5.21 9.53 -0.75
CA ASP A 70 -5.43 9.79 -2.18
C ASP A 70 -4.84 11.13 -2.61
N VAL A 71 -4.98 12.16 -1.75
CA VAL A 71 -4.35 13.48 -1.98
C VAL A 71 -2.84 13.33 -2.10
N GLU A 72 -2.22 12.59 -1.19
CA GLU A 72 -0.78 12.39 -1.17
C GLU A 72 -0.30 11.55 -2.38
N MET A 73 -1.04 10.51 -2.75
CA MET A 73 -0.74 9.70 -3.93
C MET A 73 -0.73 10.55 -5.21
N VAL A 74 -1.70 11.45 -5.37
CA VAL A 74 -1.74 12.37 -6.51
C VAL A 74 -0.53 13.30 -6.49
N ARG A 75 -0.18 13.89 -5.35
CA ARG A 75 0.98 14.80 -5.23
C ARG A 75 2.29 14.11 -5.55
N LEU A 76 2.51 12.89 -5.08
CA LEU A 76 3.68 12.08 -5.41
C LEU A 76 3.74 11.78 -6.92
N GLY A 77 2.60 11.47 -7.53
CA GLY A 77 2.50 11.31 -8.99
C GLY A 77 2.91 12.56 -9.76
N LEU A 78 2.49 13.74 -9.30
CA LEU A 78 2.89 15.02 -9.90
C LEU A 78 4.39 15.26 -9.77
N GLN A 79 5.00 14.97 -8.63
CA GLN A 79 6.45 15.11 -8.43
C GLN A 79 7.25 14.24 -9.42
N LEU A 80 6.75 13.04 -9.74
CA LEU A 80 7.36 12.18 -10.76
C LEU A 80 7.24 12.78 -12.17
N LEU A 81 6.08 13.37 -12.50
CA LEU A 81 5.87 14.07 -13.78
C LEU A 81 6.80 15.29 -13.90
N GLU A 82 6.92 16.08 -12.85
CA GLU A 82 7.82 17.25 -12.77
C GLU A 82 9.29 16.86 -12.90
N SER A 83 9.65 15.64 -12.49
CA SER A 83 10.98 15.05 -12.67
C SER A 83 11.25 14.54 -14.09
N GLY A 84 10.25 14.62 -14.99
CA GLY A 84 10.39 14.30 -16.41
C GLY A 84 9.88 12.91 -16.81
N LEU A 85 9.26 12.15 -15.91
CA LEU A 85 8.68 10.85 -16.27
C LEU A 85 7.42 11.06 -17.13
N PRO A 86 7.27 10.35 -18.26
CA PRO A 86 6.11 10.52 -19.13
C PRO A 86 4.83 9.96 -18.49
N LEU A 87 3.76 10.76 -18.50
CA LEU A 87 2.47 10.39 -17.92
C LEU A 87 1.93 9.01 -18.37
N PRO A 88 1.96 8.64 -19.67
CA PRO A 88 1.48 7.32 -20.10
C PRO A 88 2.21 6.17 -19.41
N GLU A 89 3.53 6.29 -19.19
CA GLU A 89 4.34 5.25 -18.55
C GLU A 89 4.11 5.20 -17.05
N LEU A 90 3.91 6.35 -16.40
CA LEU A 90 3.53 6.38 -14.98
C LEU A 90 2.16 5.73 -14.74
N LEU A 91 1.20 5.96 -15.64
CA LEU A 91 -0.11 5.32 -15.57
C LEU A 91 -0.02 3.81 -15.83
N ALA A 92 0.85 3.37 -16.74
CA ALA A 92 1.11 1.95 -16.96
C ALA A 92 1.74 1.32 -15.70
N LEU A 93 2.78 1.94 -15.15
CA LEU A 93 3.44 1.50 -13.92
C LEU A 93 2.46 1.41 -12.73
N ALA A 94 1.57 2.38 -12.58
CA ALA A 94 0.57 2.37 -11.52
C ALA A 94 -0.42 1.21 -11.65
N ARG A 95 -0.85 0.86 -12.88
CA ARG A 95 -1.71 -0.31 -13.12
C ARG A 95 -1.00 -1.60 -12.80
N ASP A 96 0.22 -1.78 -13.32
CA ASP A 96 1.02 -2.97 -13.08
C ASP A 96 1.25 -3.13 -11.57
N HIS A 97 1.54 -2.03 -10.87
CA HIS A 97 1.67 -2.04 -9.42
C HIS A 97 0.39 -2.47 -8.70
N ASP A 98 -0.78 -1.90 -9.03
CA ASP A 98 -2.06 -2.28 -8.39
C ASP A 98 -2.37 -3.77 -8.62
N GLU A 99 -2.18 -4.28 -9.84
CA GLU A 99 -2.42 -5.69 -10.17
C GLU A 99 -1.56 -6.62 -9.31
N HIS A 100 -0.25 -6.37 -9.26
CA HIS A 100 0.67 -7.24 -8.53
C HIS A 100 0.52 -7.09 -7.01
N VAL A 101 0.34 -5.87 -6.50
CA VAL A 101 0.13 -5.63 -5.06
C VAL A 101 -1.18 -6.23 -4.59
N ARG A 102 -2.24 -6.18 -5.41
CA ARG A 102 -3.51 -6.84 -5.10
C ARG A 102 -3.35 -8.33 -4.91
N ALA A 103 -2.66 -9.01 -5.82
CA ALA A 103 -2.39 -10.44 -5.70
C ALA A 103 -1.62 -10.78 -4.41
N VAL A 104 -0.61 -9.97 -4.06
CA VAL A 104 0.16 -10.15 -2.82
C VAL A 104 -0.72 -9.91 -1.58
N ALA A 105 -1.55 -8.87 -1.59
CA ALA A 105 -2.42 -8.52 -0.48
C ALA A 105 -3.49 -9.58 -0.26
N GLU A 106 -4.11 -10.10 -1.32
CA GLU A 106 -5.07 -11.22 -1.26
C GLU A 106 -4.43 -12.44 -0.60
N ARG A 107 -3.22 -12.82 -1.04
CA ARG A 107 -2.48 -13.93 -0.43
C ARG A 107 -2.14 -13.69 1.04
N ALA A 108 -1.77 -12.47 1.41
CA ALA A 108 -1.47 -12.12 2.80
C ALA A 108 -2.73 -12.23 3.70
N VAL A 109 -3.90 -11.83 3.18
CA VAL A 109 -5.18 -11.97 3.88
C VAL A 109 -5.57 -13.44 4.04
N GLU A 110 -5.37 -14.28 3.02
CA GLU A 110 -5.57 -15.73 3.13
C GLU A 110 -4.71 -16.35 4.24
N LEU A 111 -3.42 -16.01 4.29
CA LEU A 111 -2.51 -16.50 5.33
C LEU A 111 -2.94 -16.03 6.72
N PHE A 112 -3.43 -14.80 6.85
CA PHE A 112 -3.97 -14.31 8.12
C PHE A 112 -5.23 -15.09 8.53
N ASP A 113 -6.15 -15.33 7.61
CA ASP A 113 -7.36 -16.11 7.90
C ASP A 113 -7.01 -17.53 8.35
N GLU A 114 -6.12 -18.21 7.60
CA GLU A 114 -5.71 -19.59 7.87
C GLU A 114 -4.92 -19.73 9.18
N HIS A 115 -3.95 -18.84 9.44
CA HIS A 115 -2.99 -19.03 10.53
C HIS A 115 -3.22 -18.18 11.76
N VAL A 116 -4.13 -17.20 11.70
CA VAL A 116 -4.45 -16.33 12.84
C VAL A 116 -5.91 -16.48 13.20
N ARG A 117 -6.82 -16.28 12.24
CA ARG A 117 -8.26 -16.24 12.50
C ARG A 117 -8.84 -17.60 12.84
N GLY A 118 -8.51 -18.62 12.04
CA GLY A 118 -8.92 -20.01 12.26
C GLY A 118 -8.47 -20.56 13.62
N PRO A 119 -7.16 -20.54 13.94
CA PRO A 119 -6.64 -21.00 15.23
C PRO A 119 -7.18 -20.22 16.43
N ALA A 120 -7.35 -18.90 16.31
CA ALA A 120 -7.93 -18.09 17.39
C ALA A 120 -9.36 -18.51 17.71
N ARG A 121 -10.18 -18.87 16.70
CA ARG A 121 -11.54 -19.40 16.94
C ARG A 121 -11.49 -20.78 17.59
N ALA A 122 -10.65 -21.68 17.09
CA ALA A 122 -10.57 -23.05 17.58
C ALA A 122 -10.06 -23.15 19.04
N ALA A 123 -9.18 -22.24 19.45
CA ALA A 123 -8.58 -22.23 20.78
C ALA A 123 -9.40 -21.46 21.84
N SER A 124 -10.47 -20.76 21.45
CA SER A 124 -11.25 -19.93 22.37
C SER A 124 -12.46 -20.68 22.91
N ALA A 125 -12.68 -20.57 24.22
CA ALA A 125 -13.87 -21.13 24.86
C ALA A 125 -15.11 -20.24 24.67
N ASP A 126 -14.90 -18.96 24.32
CA ASP A 126 -15.95 -17.97 24.06
C ASP A 126 -15.58 -17.03 22.90
N ASP A 127 -16.61 -16.51 22.23
CA ASP A 127 -16.50 -15.66 21.03
C ASP A 127 -15.83 -14.31 21.32
N THR A 128 -16.05 -13.73 22.51
CA THR A 128 -15.41 -12.45 22.88
C THR A 128 -13.89 -12.62 23.04
N GLU A 129 -13.45 -13.74 23.60
CA GLU A 129 -12.03 -14.03 23.77
C GLU A 129 -11.34 -14.25 22.40
N ALA A 130 -12.04 -14.93 21.48
CA ALA A 130 -11.59 -15.10 20.09
C ALA A 130 -11.47 -13.74 19.38
N ALA A 131 -12.48 -12.88 19.53
CA ALA A 131 -12.52 -11.54 18.95
C ALA A 131 -11.32 -10.69 19.40
N MET A 132 -11.10 -10.61 20.70
CA MET A 132 -9.99 -9.86 21.28
C MET A 132 -8.64 -10.35 20.75
N ARG A 133 -8.41 -11.67 20.73
CA ARG A 133 -7.17 -12.25 20.18
C ARG A 133 -6.96 -11.89 18.71
N GLN A 134 -8.00 -11.97 17.89
CA GLN A 134 -7.93 -11.63 16.46
C GLN A 134 -7.61 -10.16 16.24
N VAL A 135 -8.28 -9.25 16.95
CA VAL A 135 -8.03 -7.81 16.87
C VAL A 135 -6.61 -7.48 17.33
N THR A 136 -6.14 -8.06 18.44
CA THR A 136 -4.76 -7.87 18.91
C THR A 136 -3.74 -8.36 17.90
N ALA A 137 -3.95 -9.54 17.31
CA ALA A 137 -3.04 -10.06 16.30
C ALA A 137 -3.05 -9.19 15.04
N PHE A 138 -4.21 -8.76 14.57
CA PHE A 138 -4.36 -7.87 13.43
C PHE A 138 -3.60 -6.55 13.61
N ARG A 139 -3.84 -5.84 14.72
CA ARG A 139 -3.16 -4.57 15.04
C ARG A 139 -1.64 -4.70 15.14
N ARG A 140 -1.13 -5.88 15.51
CA ARG A 140 0.31 -6.17 15.55
C ARG A 140 0.88 -6.50 14.17
N ILE A 141 0.19 -7.34 13.40
CA ILE A 141 0.69 -7.91 12.15
C ILE A 141 0.59 -6.90 11.01
N PHE A 142 -0.51 -6.16 10.91
CA PHE A 142 -0.75 -5.20 9.84
C PHE A 142 0.42 -4.21 9.64
N PRO A 143 0.85 -3.43 10.65
CA PRO A 143 1.95 -2.48 10.48
C PRO A 143 3.30 -3.18 10.24
N ALA A 144 3.47 -4.42 10.71
CA ALA A 144 4.71 -5.18 10.46
C ALA A 144 4.80 -5.63 8.99
N VAL A 145 3.69 -6.13 8.43
CA VAL A 145 3.62 -6.57 7.03
C VAL A 145 3.77 -5.40 6.07
N THR A 146 3.08 -4.28 6.31
CA THR A 146 3.20 -3.09 5.43
C THR A 146 4.63 -2.54 5.42
N ARG A 147 5.29 -2.46 6.58
CA ARG A 147 6.70 -2.05 6.69
C ARG A 147 7.64 -3.03 6.01
N LEU A 148 7.41 -4.33 6.15
CA LEU A 148 8.21 -5.36 5.50
C LEU A 148 8.15 -5.24 3.98
N VAL A 149 6.94 -5.12 3.42
CA VAL A 149 6.73 -4.99 1.96
C VAL A 149 7.37 -3.69 1.45
N ALA A 150 7.15 -2.56 2.12
CA ALA A 150 7.76 -1.29 1.73
C ALA A 150 9.30 -1.35 1.75
N HIS A 151 9.89 -1.97 2.77
CA HIS A 151 11.33 -2.16 2.84
C HIS A 151 11.81 -3.05 1.69
N HIS A 152 11.17 -4.20 1.46
CA HIS A 152 11.60 -5.12 0.41
C HIS A 152 11.47 -4.49 -0.98
N PHE A 153 10.37 -3.80 -1.25
CA PHE A 153 10.17 -3.05 -2.50
C PHE A 153 11.30 -2.04 -2.74
N ARG A 154 11.68 -1.27 -1.71
CA ARG A 154 12.81 -0.34 -1.79
C ARG A 154 14.11 -1.07 -2.11
N SER A 155 14.39 -2.20 -1.45
CA SER A 155 15.59 -2.99 -1.72
C SER A 155 15.61 -3.48 -3.17
N VAL A 156 14.53 -4.08 -3.65
CA VAL A 156 14.42 -4.55 -5.05
C VAL A 156 14.58 -3.41 -6.05
N LEU A 157 13.98 -2.24 -5.78
CA LEU A 157 14.12 -1.08 -6.66
C LEU A 157 15.58 -0.61 -6.78
N LEU A 158 16.33 -0.61 -5.67
CA LEU A 158 17.75 -0.25 -5.68
C LEU A 158 18.58 -1.31 -6.42
N ASP A 159 18.34 -2.59 -6.17
CA ASP A 159 19.03 -3.69 -6.87
C ASP A 159 18.81 -3.58 -8.40
N VAL A 160 17.56 -3.35 -8.82
CA VAL A 160 17.21 -3.20 -10.25
C VAL A 160 17.84 -1.94 -10.85
N ALA A 161 17.91 -0.83 -10.11
CA ALA A 161 18.54 0.40 -10.57
C ALA A 161 20.05 0.21 -10.77
N GLU A 162 20.73 -0.44 -9.81
CA GLU A 162 22.14 -0.79 -9.92
C GLU A 162 22.39 -1.69 -11.13
N GLU A 163 21.62 -2.77 -11.28
CA GLU A 163 21.70 -3.66 -12.44
C GLU A 163 21.48 -2.92 -13.76
N HIS A 164 20.56 -1.96 -13.79
CA HIS A 164 20.30 -1.18 -15.00
C HIS A 164 21.51 -0.31 -15.35
N ILE A 165 22.06 0.44 -14.39
CA ILE A 165 23.28 1.24 -14.59
C ILE A 165 24.44 0.36 -15.07
N GLU A 166 24.60 -0.84 -14.52
CA GLU A 166 25.62 -1.78 -14.99
C GLU A 166 25.44 -2.21 -16.45
N LYS A 167 24.19 -2.29 -16.92
CA LYS A 167 23.83 -2.73 -18.29
C LYS A 167 23.91 -1.60 -19.31
N VAL A 168 23.52 -0.37 -18.96
CA VAL A 168 23.41 0.76 -19.90
C VAL A 168 24.42 1.88 -19.68
N GLY A 169 25.03 1.95 -18.50
CA GLY A 169 25.94 3.02 -18.11
C GLY A 169 27.30 2.91 -18.80
N ASP A 170 27.98 4.05 -18.92
CA ASP A 170 29.35 4.05 -19.42
C ASP A 170 30.32 3.41 -18.40
N ARG A 171 31.55 3.13 -18.82
CA ARG A 171 32.55 2.48 -17.95
C ARG A 171 32.83 3.24 -16.65
N ALA A 172 32.70 4.55 -16.63
CA ALA A 172 32.90 5.37 -15.44
C ALA A 172 31.70 5.32 -14.49
N GLU A 173 30.47 5.34 -15.02
CA GLU A 173 29.23 5.18 -14.24
C GLU A 173 29.17 3.80 -13.57
N VAL A 174 29.48 2.72 -14.31
CA VAL A 174 29.53 1.36 -13.76
C VAL A 174 30.62 1.21 -12.68
N ALA A 175 31.79 1.84 -12.88
CA ALA A 175 32.86 1.81 -11.90
C ALA A 175 32.49 2.57 -10.61
N ALA A 176 31.77 3.69 -10.73
CA ALA A 176 31.31 4.49 -9.61
C ALA A 176 30.26 3.76 -8.77
N THR A 177 29.21 3.19 -9.39
CA THR A 177 28.17 2.41 -8.69
C THR A 177 28.78 1.24 -7.91
N ARG A 178 29.68 0.47 -8.53
CA ARG A 178 30.37 -0.65 -7.86
C ARG A 178 31.27 -0.21 -6.71
N ALA A 179 31.89 0.97 -6.81
CA ALA A 179 32.73 1.50 -5.74
C ALA A 179 31.89 1.95 -4.54
N GLU A 180 30.76 2.61 -4.78
CA GLU A 180 29.83 3.04 -3.72
C GLU A 180 29.13 1.85 -3.05
N ALA A 181 28.68 0.84 -3.80
CA ALA A 181 28.13 -0.39 -3.24
C ALA A 181 29.12 -1.08 -2.27
N ARG A 182 30.41 -1.16 -2.64
CA ARG A 182 31.47 -1.70 -1.78
C ARG A 182 31.67 -0.89 -0.50
N ARG A 183 31.68 0.44 -0.60
CA ARG A 183 31.79 1.33 0.57
C ARG A 183 30.59 1.18 1.51
N GLY A 184 29.39 1.01 0.96
CA GLY A 184 28.18 0.75 1.75
C GLY A 184 28.29 -0.54 2.57
N VAL A 185 28.82 -1.61 1.96
CA VAL A 185 29.05 -2.89 2.65
C VAL A 185 30.12 -2.77 3.74
N GLU A 186 31.25 -2.12 3.45
CA GLU A 186 32.33 -1.91 4.43
C GLU A 186 31.91 -1.01 5.61
N ALA A 187 31.07 0.01 5.35
CA ALA A 187 30.54 0.87 6.40
C ALA A 187 29.48 0.16 7.26
N ALA A 188 28.69 -0.74 6.67
CA ALA A 188 27.69 -1.53 7.39
C ALA A 188 28.30 -2.67 8.20
N TRP A 189 29.51 -3.15 7.84
CA TRP A 189 30.23 -4.18 8.56
C TRP A 189 31.72 -3.84 8.70
N PRO A 190 32.09 -2.98 9.67
CA PRO A 190 33.49 -2.68 9.94
C PRO A 190 34.19 -3.93 10.49
N ALA A 191 35.37 -4.24 9.95
CA ALA A 191 36.21 -5.37 10.35
C ALA A 191 36.67 -5.30 11.82
#